data_AF-A0A5R9MVH2-F1
#
_entry.id   AF-A0A5R9MVH2-F1
#
_cell.length_a   1.000
_cell.length_b   1.000
_cell.length_c   1.000
_cell.angle_alpha   90.00
_cell.angle_beta   90.00
_cell.angle_gamma   90.00
#
_symmetry.space_group_name_H-M   'P 1'
#
loop_
_entity.id
_entity.type
_entity.pdbx_description
1 polymer ?
#
loop_
_entity_poly.entity_id
_entity_poly.type
_entity_poly.pdbx_seq_one_letter_code
_entity_poly.pdbx_strand_id
1 'polypeptide(L)'
;MTAGIEIIPAGRLPRLDERPLEKRIGLVILSTDHTTEVDFRRMVASDRIGVYVSRIHYANPVTPENLLKMQPSLTQGAGLILPDEALDAIIYSCTSASVVIGDRNIEAAIHATKPGVSVVTPTAAAVKGLKALGARRISVLTPYTIETSRPMAEYFADLGFAIDRFTCLGLSDDREMARIAPDEIAAFAREALAPQSDALFISCTALRAAQVAARIEGEAGKPVVTSNLATAWACLRLCGDDRVRPELGQLMTMPYGEG
;
A
#
# COMPACT_ATOMS: atom_id res chain seq x y z
N MET A 1 45.44 -19.61 -34.48
CA MET A 1 45.89 -18.52 -33.60
C MET A 1 44.74 -17.55 -33.46
N THR A 2 43.99 -17.61 -32.37
CA THR A 2 42.97 -16.59 -32.06
C THR A 2 43.71 -15.34 -31.62
N ALA A 3 43.51 -14.23 -32.36
CA ALA A 3 44.06 -12.94 -31.95
C ALA A 3 43.52 -12.59 -30.56
N GLY A 4 44.41 -12.32 -29.61
CA GLY A 4 44.04 -11.94 -28.25
C GLY A 4 43.31 -10.60 -28.26
N ILE A 5 42.22 -10.49 -27.50
CA ILE A 5 41.49 -9.24 -27.33
C ILE A 5 42.29 -8.34 -26.37
N GLU A 6 42.57 -7.10 -26.78
CA GLU A 6 43.22 -6.09 -25.95
C GLU A 6 42.20 -5.42 -25.03
N ILE A 7 42.49 -5.40 -23.73
CA ILE A 7 41.66 -4.76 -22.69
C ILE A 7 42.47 -3.60 -22.12
N ILE A 8 41.99 -2.37 -22.30
CA ILE A 8 42.68 -1.13 -21.89
C ILE A 8 41.82 -0.40 -20.84
N PRO A 9 42.39 0.09 -19.73
CA PRO A 9 41.65 0.88 -18.75
C PRO A 9 41.25 2.25 -19.30
N ALA A 10 40.11 2.78 -18.83
CA ALA A 10 39.72 4.14 -19.13
C ALA A 10 40.71 5.15 -18.51
N GLY A 11 41.05 6.22 -19.24
CA GLY A 11 42.01 7.24 -18.78
C GLY A 11 41.50 8.19 -17.68
N ARG A 12 40.23 8.06 -17.27
CA ARG A 12 39.63 8.82 -16.17
C ARG A 12 38.47 8.07 -15.54
N LEU A 13 38.17 8.38 -14.29
CA LEU A 13 36.94 7.92 -13.63
C LEU A 13 35.71 8.70 -14.17
N PRO A 14 34.53 8.07 -14.18
CA PRO A 14 33.28 8.77 -14.47
C PRO A 14 32.94 9.73 -13.32
N ARG A 15 32.23 10.81 -13.65
CA ARG A 15 31.55 11.63 -12.65
C ARG A 15 30.36 10.84 -12.13
N LEU A 16 30.16 10.82 -10.82
CA LEU A 16 28.99 10.23 -10.17
C LEU A 16 28.01 11.33 -9.77
N ASP A 17 26.73 11.09 -10.01
CA ASP A 17 25.66 11.87 -9.40
C ASP A 17 25.44 11.39 -7.95
N GLU A 18 24.83 12.21 -7.10
CA GLU A 18 24.59 11.85 -5.70
C GLU A 18 23.70 10.60 -5.58
N ARG A 19 22.67 10.52 -6.42
CA ARG A 19 21.74 9.39 -6.50
C ARG A 19 21.25 9.21 -7.95
N PRO A 20 20.95 7.97 -8.40
CA PRO A 20 20.35 7.75 -9.73
C PRO A 20 18.92 8.32 -9.88
N LEU A 21 18.17 8.37 -8.78
CA LEU A 21 16.83 8.96 -8.70
C LEU A 21 16.75 9.79 -7.40
N GLU A 22 16.09 10.95 -7.48
CA GLU A 22 15.98 11.89 -6.35
C GLU A 22 15.29 11.25 -5.15
N LYS A 23 14.22 10.51 -5.41
CA LYS A 23 13.36 9.89 -4.40
C LYS A 23 13.33 8.38 -4.56
N ARG A 24 13.33 7.65 -3.45
CA ARG A 24 13.38 6.17 -3.44
C ARG A 24 12.38 5.62 -2.43
N ILE A 25 11.47 4.80 -2.93
CA ILE A 25 10.46 4.11 -2.13
C ILE A 25 10.74 2.61 -2.13
N GLY A 26 10.78 2.01 -0.95
CA GLY A 26 10.85 0.57 -0.78
C GLY A 26 9.45 -0.05 -0.63
N LEU A 27 9.19 -1.18 -1.29
CA LEU A 27 8.02 -2.01 -1.07
C LEU A 27 8.43 -3.35 -0.46
N VAL A 28 7.96 -3.63 0.75
CA VAL A 28 7.96 -4.98 1.31
C VAL A 28 6.58 -5.59 1.02
N ILE A 29 6.51 -6.48 0.03
CA ILE A 29 5.25 -7.07 -0.46
C ILE A 29 5.27 -8.59 -0.28
N LEU A 30 4.11 -9.23 -0.46
CA LEU A 30 4.00 -10.69 -0.35
C LEU A 30 4.60 -11.38 -1.58
N SER A 31 5.13 -12.58 -1.41
CA SER A 31 5.59 -13.43 -2.52
C SER A 31 4.50 -13.73 -3.55
N THR A 32 3.24 -13.60 -3.15
CA THR A 32 2.02 -13.80 -3.93
C THR A 32 1.40 -12.50 -4.45
N ASP A 33 2.03 -11.33 -4.26
CA ASP A 33 1.50 -10.05 -4.72
C ASP A 33 1.45 -9.97 -6.26
N HIS A 34 0.27 -9.66 -6.78
CA HIS A 34 0.00 -9.40 -8.20
C HIS A 34 -0.39 -7.92 -8.46
N THR A 35 -0.56 -7.12 -7.42
CA THR A 35 -1.35 -5.89 -7.48
C THR A 35 -0.58 -4.68 -6.99
N THR A 36 0.05 -4.75 -5.80
CA THR A 36 0.75 -3.59 -5.21
C THR A 36 1.85 -3.08 -6.14
N GLU A 37 2.71 -3.98 -6.61
CA GLU A 37 3.84 -3.59 -7.46
C GLU A 37 3.38 -2.92 -8.75
N VAL A 38 2.33 -3.46 -9.38
CA VAL A 38 1.74 -2.92 -10.62
C VAL A 38 1.07 -1.57 -10.37
N ASP A 39 0.33 -1.44 -9.26
CA ASP A 39 -0.33 -0.20 -8.87
C ASP A 39 0.70 0.91 -8.57
N PHE A 40 1.79 0.60 -7.85
CA PHE A 40 2.87 1.56 -7.59
C PHE A 40 3.63 1.94 -8.86
N ARG A 41 3.85 0.98 -9.77
CA ARG A 41 4.44 1.27 -11.08
C ARG A 41 3.59 2.25 -11.87
N ARG A 42 2.26 2.15 -11.80
CA ARG A 42 1.33 3.05 -12.50
C ARG A 42 1.16 4.40 -11.82
N MET A 43 1.08 4.45 -10.50
CA MET A 43 0.67 5.66 -9.76
C MET A 43 1.83 6.48 -9.17
N VAL A 44 2.98 5.84 -8.90
CA VAL A 44 4.05 6.42 -8.08
C VAL A 44 5.38 6.51 -8.82
N ALA A 45 5.79 5.45 -9.52
CA ALA A 45 7.07 5.41 -10.21
C ALA A 45 7.16 6.51 -11.30
N SER A 46 8.30 7.20 -11.35
CA SER A 46 8.58 8.26 -12.33
C SER A 46 10.09 8.45 -12.50
N ASP A 47 10.51 9.38 -13.36
CA ASP A 47 11.92 9.78 -13.50
C ASP A 47 12.47 10.46 -12.23
N ARG A 48 11.60 10.83 -11.29
CA ARG A 48 11.97 11.39 -9.99
C ARG A 48 11.94 10.34 -8.85
N ILE A 49 10.98 9.42 -8.90
CA ILE A 49 10.68 8.48 -7.82
C ILE A 49 10.94 7.04 -8.27
N GLY A 50 11.96 6.42 -7.70
CA GLY A 50 12.26 4.99 -7.84
C GLY A 50 11.42 4.13 -6.89
N VAL A 51 10.98 2.97 -7.37
CA VAL A 51 10.24 1.97 -6.59
C VAL A 51 11.06 0.68 -6.58
N TYR A 52 11.42 0.20 -5.38
CA TYR A 52 12.31 -0.94 -5.17
C TYR A 52 11.61 -1.99 -4.32
N VAL A 53 11.57 -3.23 -4.79
CA VAL A 53 10.69 -4.26 -4.22
C VAL A 53 11.50 -5.37 -3.58
N SER A 54 11.08 -5.78 -2.38
CA SER A 54 11.47 -7.02 -1.73
C SER A 54 10.22 -7.82 -1.39
N ARG A 55 10.27 -9.13 -1.64
CA ARG A 55 9.17 -10.05 -1.40
C ARG A 55 9.45 -10.90 -0.17
N ILE A 56 8.48 -10.96 0.74
CA ILE A 56 8.52 -11.87 1.90
C ILE A 56 7.60 -13.06 1.65
N HIS A 57 7.99 -14.22 2.17
CA HIS A 57 7.16 -15.41 2.04
C HIS A 57 5.81 -15.21 2.72
N TYR A 58 4.77 -15.67 2.05
CA TYR A 58 3.42 -15.69 2.57
C TYR A 58 2.76 -17.05 2.32
N ALA A 59 2.05 -17.54 3.33
CA ALA A 59 1.32 -18.81 3.27
C ALA A 59 -0.18 -18.54 3.40
N ASN A 60 -0.93 -18.96 2.38
CA ASN A 60 -2.39 -19.03 2.44
C ASN A 60 -2.84 -20.25 3.27
N PRO A 61 -4.03 -20.21 3.89
CA PRO A 61 -5.06 -19.16 3.82
C PRO A 61 -4.74 -17.92 4.67
N VAL A 62 -5.40 -16.80 4.35
CA VAL A 62 -5.36 -15.53 5.10
C VAL A 62 -6.06 -15.67 6.45
N THR A 63 -5.30 -16.08 7.47
CA THR A 63 -5.74 -16.19 8.87
C THR A 63 -4.87 -15.31 9.79
N PRO A 64 -5.39 -14.85 10.94
CA PRO A 64 -4.59 -14.08 11.90
C PRO A 64 -3.28 -14.78 12.32
N GLU A 65 -3.32 -16.10 12.50
CA GLU A 65 -2.14 -16.89 12.86
C GLU A 65 -1.04 -16.84 11.78
N ASN A 66 -1.42 -17.02 10.51
CA ASN A 66 -0.46 -16.98 9.41
C ASN A 66 0.13 -15.57 9.20
N LEU A 67 -0.67 -14.52 9.45
CA LEU A 67 -0.21 -13.14 9.34
C LEU A 67 0.87 -12.81 10.39
N LEU A 68 0.71 -13.28 11.63
CA LEU A 68 1.71 -13.06 12.69
C LEU A 68 3.07 -13.73 12.38
N LYS A 69 3.04 -14.90 11.73
CA LYS A 69 4.26 -15.63 11.33
C LYS A 69 5.14 -14.86 10.34
N MET A 70 4.63 -13.81 9.72
CA MET A 70 5.38 -13.00 8.76
C MET A 70 6.30 -11.96 9.42
N GLN A 71 6.04 -11.59 10.67
CA GLN A 71 6.77 -10.51 11.34
C GLN A 71 8.30 -10.71 11.31
N PRO A 72 8.88 -11.90 11.54
CA PRO A 72 10.32 -12.11 11.45
C PRO A 72 10.90 -11.84 10.05
N SER A 73 10.12 -12.10 8.99
CA SER A 73 10.55 -11.88 7.61
C SER A 73 10.51 -10.41 7.19
N LEU A 74 9.81 -9.53 7.93
CA LEU A 74 9.75 -8.09 7.64
C LEU A 74 11.13 -7.44 7.68
N THR A 75 11.87 -7.69 8.76
CA THR A 75 13.20 -7.12 8.95
C THR A 75 14.16 -7.56 7.85
N GLN A 76 14.16 -8.84 7.51
CA GLN A 76 14.97 -9.36 6.41
C GLN A 76 14.54 -8.77 5.07
N GLY A 77 13.22 -8.73 4.79
CA GLY A 77 12.67 -8.19 3.56
C GLY A 77 13.05 -6.72 3.34
N ALA A 78 12.90 -5.89 4.36
CA ALA A 78 13.30 -4.47 4.31
C ALA A 78 14.80 -4.29 4.14
N GLY A 79 15.62 -5.11 4.82
CA GLY A 79 17.08 -5.05 4.72
C GLY A 79 17.64 -5.38 3.33
N LEU A 80 16.89 -6.12 2.50
CA LEU A 80 17.27 -6.42 1.11
C LEU A 80 17.05 -5.24 0.15
N ILE A 81 16.28 -4.22 0.54
CA ILE A 81 15.98 -3.08 -0.33
C ILE A 81 17.12 -2.07 -0.25
N LEU A 82 17.93 -2.00 -1.31
CA LEU A 82 19.07 -1.10 -1.45
C LEU A 82 19.93 -1.04 -0.18
N PRO A 83 20.69 -2.11 0.15
CA PRO A 83 21.57 -2.12 1.32
C PRO A 83 22.46 -0.87 1.37
N ASP A 84 22.69 -0.33 2.57
CA ASP A 84 23.50 0.87 2.83
C ASP A 84 23.04 2.18 2.17
N GLU A 85 21.92 2.17 1.45
CA GLU A 85 21.31 3.35 0.85
C GLU A 85 20.10 3.84 1.66
N ALA A 86 19.96 5.16 1.72
CA ALA A 86 18.79 5.82 2.28
C ALA A 86 17.58 5.74 1.32
N LEU A 87 16.41 5.53 1.91
CA LEU A 87 15.10 5.52 1.29
C LEU A 87 14.27 6.66 1.88
N ASP A 88 13.37 7.25 1.10
CA ASP A 88 12.46 8.31 1.58
C ASP A 88 11.27 7.69 2.32
N ALA A 89 10.77 6.54 1.86
CA ALA A 89 9.71 5.79 2.52
C ALA A 89 9.81 4.28 2.27
N ILE A 90 9.27 3.49 3.19
CA ILE A 90 9.06 2.04 3.01
C ILE A 90 7.61 1.70 3.32
N ILE A 91 6.98 0.95 2.42
CA ILE A 91 5.65 0.40 2.64
C ILE A 91 5.74 -1.07 2.97
N TYR A 92 5.01 -1.49 4.02
CA TYR A 92 4.67 -2.90 4.19
C TYR A 92 3.27 -3.17 3.61
N SER A 93 3.21 -3.83 2.45
CA SER A 93 1.97 -3.96 1.69
C SER A 93 1.14 -5.19 2.06
N CYS A 94 0.56 -5.16 3.25
CA CYS A 94 -0.46 -6.14 3.64
C CYS A 94 -1.41 -5.54 4.68
N THR A 95 -2.65 -5.23 4.27
CA THR A 95 -3.62 -4.55 5.15
C THR A 95 -4.03 -5.41 6.34
N SER A 96 -4.36 -6.69 6.12
CA SER A 96 -4.76 -7.61 7.18
C SER A 96 -3.62 -7.87 8.17
N ALA A 97 -2.39 -8.09 7.70
CA ALA A 97 -1.24 -8.23 8.59
C ALA A 97 -0.93 -6.92 9.34
N SER A 98 -1.17 -5.75 8.74
CA SER A 98 -0.95 -4.47 9.43
C SER A 98 -1.87 -4.29 10.64
N VAL A 99 -3.12 -4.73 10.53
CA VAL A 99 -4.04 -4.77 11.68
C VAL A 99 -3.54 -5.74 12.75
N VAL A 100 -3.18 -6.97 12.36
CA VAL A 100 -2.89 -8.06 13.31
C VAL A 100 -1.51 -7.90 13.98
N ILE A 101 -0.48 -7.53 13.22
CA ILE A 101 0.87 -7.28 13.75
C ILE A 101 0.91 -5.93 14.48
N GLY A 102 0.16 -4.94 13.99
CA GLY A 102 0.12 -3.57 14.51
C GLY A 102 1.19 -2.68 13.87
N ASP A 103 0.79 -1.45 13.51
CA ASP A 103 1.63 -0.51 12.76
C ASP A 103 2.99 -0.23 13.45
N ARG A 104 2.99 -0.06 14.78
CA ARG A 104 4.22 0.19 15.56
C ARG A 104 5.21 -0.96 15.51
N ASN A 105 4.72 -2.20 15.50
CA ASN A 105 5.57 -3.39 15.45
C ASN A 105 6.19 -3.57 14.05
N ILE A 106 5.44 -3.21 13.00
CA ILE A 106 5.94 -3.18 11.63
C ILE A 106 7.00 -2.09 11.47
N GLU A 107 6.74 -0.90 11.99
CA GLU A 107 7.70 0.21 12.00
C GLU A 107 9.00 -0.19 12.70
N ALA A 108 8.92 -0.75 13.91
CA ALA A 108 10.08 -1.24 14.64
C ALA A 108 10.86 -2.32 13.86
N ALA A 109 10.16 -3.26 13.22
CA ALA A 109 10.80 -4.32 12.43
C ALA A 109 11.54 -3.77 11.20
N ILE A 110 11.01 -2.73 10.55
CA ILE A 110 11.65 -2.06 9.42
C ILE A 110 12.84 -1.21 9.91
N HIS A 111 12.67 -0.44 10.98
CA HIS A 111 13.73 0.42 11.54
C HIS A 111 14.94 -0.36 12.03
N ALA A 112 14.80 -1.64 12.37
CA ALA A 112 15.92 -2.52 12.69
C ALA A 112 16.97 -2.64 11.56
N THR A 113 16.58 -2.41 10.30
CA THR A 113 17.52 -2.38 9.14
C THR A 113 17.55 -1.05 8.39
N LYS A 114 16.50 -0.24 8.54
CA LYS A 114 16.34 1.06 7.86
C LYS A 114 15.96 2.13 8.89
N PRO A 115 16.86 2.49 9.83
CA PRO A 115 16.53 3.40 10.91
C PRO A 115 16.11 4.78 10.40
N GLY A 116 15.04 5.34 10.98
CA GLY A 116 14.57 6.69 10.67
C GLY A 116 13.84 6.85 9.33
N VAL A 117 13.68 5.79 8.54
CA VAL A 117 12.87 5.85 7.31
C VAL A 117 11.39 6.06 7.64
N SER A 118 10.68 6.81 6.81
CA SER A 118 9.21 6.92 6.95
C SER A 118 8.58 5.57 6.61
N VAL A 119 7.89 4.98 7.58
CA VAL A 119 7.17 3.70 7.40
C VAL A 119 5.70 3.96 7.12
N VAL A 120 5.17 3.30 6.09
CA VAL A 120 3.76 3.40 5.70
C VAL A 120 3.12 2.01 5.73
N THR A 121 2.00 1.89 6.43
CA THR A 121 1.13 0.71 6.36
C THR A 121 -0.20 1.08 5.70
N PRO A 122 -0.88 0.16 5.01
CA PRO A 122 -2.17 0.42 4.38
C PRO A 122 -3.24 0.91 5.36
N THR A 123 -3.25 0.39 6.58
CA THR A 123 -4.18 0.77 7.66
C THR A 123 -3.94 2.20 8.12
N ALA A 124 -2.69 2.55 8.46
CA ALA A 124 -2.34 3.91 8.88
C ALA A 124 -2.57 4.93 7.75
N ALA A 125 -2.20 4.57 6.52
CA ALA A 125 -2.43 5.41 5.35
C ALA A 125 -3.93 5.63 5.08
N ALA A 126 -4.75 4.58 5.18
CA ALA A 126 -6.20 4.68 5.02
C ALA A 126 -6.83 5.58 6.09
N VAL A 127 -6.42 5.44 7.36
CA VAL A 127 -6.88 6.32 8.45
C VAL A 127 -6.54 7.78 8.15
N LYS A 128 -5.29 8.07 7.77
CA LYS A 128 -4.87 9.44 7.41
C LYS A 128 -5.66 9.96 6.20
N GLY A 129 -5.87 9.14 5.18
CA GLY A 129 -6.62 9.52 3.99
C GLY A 129 -8.09 9.81 4.28
N LEU A 130 -8.76 8.96 5.05
CA LEU A 130 -10.15 9.16 5.49
C LEU A 130 -10.28 10.44 6.32
N LYS A 131 -9.35 10.71 7.24
CA LYS A 131 -9.32 11.96 8.02
C LYS A 131 -9.08 13.19 7.16
N ALA A 132 -8.17 13.10 6.18
CA ALA A 132 -7.92 14.19 5.23
C ALA A 132 -9.17 14.54 4.41
N LEU A 133 -9.97 13.53 4.06
CA LEU A 133 -11.28 13.69 3.40
C LEU A 133 -12.39 14.15 4.35
N GLY A 134 -12.11 14.35 5.64
CA GLY A 134 -13.09 14.76 6.64
C GLY A 134 -14.09 13.67 7.05
N ALA A 135 -13.86 12.42 6.67
CA ALA A 135 -14.77 11.32 6.95
C ALA A 135 -14.78 10.96 8.44
N ARG A 136 -15.97 10.77 9.01
CA ARG A 136 -16.18 10.27 10.38
C ARG A 136 -17.00 8.99 10.39
N ARG A 137 -17.94 8.87 9.45
CA ARG A 137 -18.77 7.70 9.23
C ARG A 137 -18.31 6.99 7.97
N ILE A 138 -18.00 5.71 8.05
CA ILE A 138 -17.44 4.98 6.91
C ILE A 138 -18.20 3.68 6.67
N SER A 139 -18.23 3.29 5.39
CA SER A 139 -18.48 1.91 5.01
C SER A 139 -17.16 1.23 4.69
N VAL A 140 -17.05 -0.06 4.98
CA VAL A 140 -15.86 -0.86 4.69
C VAL A 140 -16.25 -2.06 3.82
N LEU A 141 -15.55 -2.22 2.70
CA LEU A 141 -15.59 -3.41 1.87
C LEU A 141 -14.26 -4.16 2.00
N THR A 142 -14.31 -5.45 2.26
CA THR A 142 -13.12 -6.30 2.34
C THR A 142 -13.38 -7.63 1.62
N PRO A 143 -12.38 -8.21 0.94
CA PRO A 143 -12.56 -9.49 0.29
C PRO A 143 -12.52 -10.66 1.28
N TYR A 144 -12.07 -10.44 2.51
CA TYR A 144 -11.76 -11.50 3.47
C TYR A 144 -13.01 -12.17 4.05
N THR A 145 -12.79 -13.24 4.81
CA THR A 145 -13.78 -13.83 5.71
C THR A 145 -14.11 -12.88 6.87
N ILE A 146 -15.23 -13.15 7.56
CA ILE A 146 -15.64 -12.38 8.76
C ILE A 146 -14.58 -12.48 9.86
N GLU A 147 -14.01 -13.68 10.06
CA GLU A 147 -12.97 -13.93 11.06
C GLU A 147 -11.75 -13.01 10.86
N THR A 148 -11.22 -12.99 9.64
CA THR A 148 -10.06 -12.15 9.27
C THR A 148 -10.39 -10.66 9.31
N SER A 149 -11.65 -10.29 9.11
CA SER A 149 -12.08 -8.89 9.03
C SER A 149 -12.44 -8.26 10.38
N ARG A 150 -12.76 -9.06 11.39
CA ARG A 150 -13.19 -8.55 12.70
C ARG A 150 -12.15 -7.61 13.36
N PRO A 151 -10.85 -7.96 13.42
CA PRO A 151 -9.84 -7.06 13.97
C PRO A 151 -9.76 -5.72 13.23
N MET A 152 -10.10 -5.69 11.93
CA MET A 152 -10.08 -4.46 11.14
C MET A 152 -11.24 -3.55 11.52
N ALA A 153 -12.43 -4.10 11.75
CA ALA A 153 -13.56 -3.31 12.23
C ALA A 153 -13.23 -2.66 13.58
N GLU A 154 -12.64 -3.42 14.50
CA GLU A 154 -12.19 -2.92 15.81
C GLU A 154 -11.13 -1.81 15.66
N TYR A 155 -10.12 -2.03 14.82
CA TYR A 155 -9.07 -1.05 14.54
C TYR A 155 -9.61 0.32 14.09
N PHE A 156 -10.56 0.36 13.15
CA PHE A 156 -11.13 1.64 12.69
C PHE A 156 -12.09 2.25 13.73
N ALA A 157 -12.83 1.43 14.47
CA ALA A 157 -13.71 1.91 15.54
C ALA A 157 -12.91 2.56 16.68
N ASP A 158 -11.80 1.94 17.10
CA ASP A 158 -10.90 2.45 18.14
C ASP A 158 -10.25 3.78 17.75
N LEU A 159 -10.10 4.03 16.46
CA LEU A 159 -9.58 5.30 15.91
C LEU A 159 -10.66 6.37 15.69
N GLY A 160 -11.89 6.10 16.15
CA GLY A 160 -12.98 7.07 16.21
C GLY A 160 -13.89 7.10 14.98
N PHE A 161 -13.80 6.13 14.07
CA PHE A 161 -14.72 6.03 12.94
C PHE A 161 -16.01 5.31 13.34
N ALA A 162 -17.16 5.86 12.93
CA ALA A 162 -18.43 5.16 13.01
C ALA A 162 -18.59 4.26 11.79
N ILE A 163 -18.57 2.94 11.98
CA ILE A 163 -18.72 1.98 10.89
C ILE A 163 -20.21 1.75 10.62
N ASP A 164 -20.70 2.29 9.51
CA ASP A 164 -22.11 2.19 9.08
C ASP A 164 -22.45 0.84 8.44
N ARG A 165 -21.49 0.31 7.69
CA ARG A 165 -21.60 -0.99 7.03
C ARG A 165 -20.21 -1.60 6.91
N PHE A 166 -20.13 -2.90 7.14
CA PHE A 166 -18.91 -3.67 6.99
C PHE A 166 -19.24 -4.94 6.19
N THR A 167 -18.77 -5.02 4.96
CA THR A 167 -19.08 -6.09 4.00
C THR A 167 -17.86 -6.97 3.74
N CYS A 168 -18.02 -8.28 3.85
CA CYS A 168 -16.98 -9.30 3.66
C CYS A 168 -17.33 -10.19 2.47
N LEU A 169 -16.43 -10.36 1.48
CA LEU A 169 -16.67 -11.25 0.33
C LEU A 169 -16.35 -12.72 0.61
N GLY A 170 -15.68 -13.04 1.71
CA GLY A 170 -15.51 -14.43 2.17
C GLY A 170 -14.33 -15.19 1.57
N LEU A 171 -13.42 -14.53 0.85
CA LEU A 171 -12.24 -15.15 0.27
C LEU A 171 -11.12 -15.33 1.31
N SER A 172 -10.31 -16.38 1.14
CA SER A 172 -9.19 -16.70 2.02
C SER A 172 -7.85 -16.80 1.29
N ASP A 173 -7.84 -16.61 -0.04
CA ASP A 173 -6.64 -16.68 -0.88
C ASP A 173 -6.43 -15.35 -1.62
N ASP A 174 -5.30 -14.70 -1.37
CA ASP A 174 -4.96 -13.41 -1.98
C ASP A 174 -4.83 -13.47 -3.51
N ARG A 175 -4.48 -14.63 -4.07
CA ARG A 175 -4.42 -14.87 -5.53
C ARG A 175 -5.81 -14.92 -6.16
N GLU A 176 -6.82 -15.32 -5.41
CA GLU A 176 -8.22 -15.22 -5.83
C GLU A 176 -8.71 -13.78 -5.75
N MET A 177 -8.38 -13.08 -4.66
CA MET A 177 -8.70 -11.66 -4.47
C MET A 177 -8.14 -10.80 -5.61
N ALA A 178 -6.88 -11.04 -6.01
CA ALA A 178 -6.26 -10.34 -7.14
C ALA A 178 -6.98 -10.55 -8.48
N ARG A 179 -7.73 -11.66 -8.62
CA ARG A 179 -8.46 -12.02 -9.85
C ARG A 179 -9.90 -11.53 -9.86
N ILE A 180 -10.44 -10.99 -8.77
CA ILE A 180 -11.77 -10.35 -8.79
C ILE A 180 -11.77 -9.26 -9.86
N ALA A 181 -12.74 -9.32 -10.77
CA ALA A 181 -12.84 -8.38 -11.88
C ALA A 181 -13.05 -6.94 -11.36
N PRO A 182 -12.44 -5.92 -11.99
CA PRO A 182 -12.64 -4.53 -11.55
C PRO A 182 -14.11 -4.09 -11.55
N ASP A 183 -14.94 -4.63 -12.45
CA ASP A 183 -16.39 -4.39 -12.50
C ASP A 183 -17.12 -4.99 -11.30
N GLU A 184 -16.75 -6.20 -10.89
CA GLU A 184 -17.28 -6.80 -9.66
C GLU A 184 -16.86 -5.99 -8.42
N ILE A 185 -15.61 -5.51 -8.36
CA ILE A 185 -15.16 -4.63 -7.26
C ILE A 185 -16.05 -3.38 -7.18
N ALA A 186 -16.37 -2.75 -8.32
CA ALA A 186 -17.23 -1.57 -8.34
C ALA A 186 -18.68 -1.90 -7.95
N ALA A 187 -19.23 -3.02 -8.41
CA ALA A 187 -20.56 -3.48 -8.04
C ALA A 187 -20.68 -3.72 -6.53
N PHE A 188 -19.76 -4.50 -5.94
CA PHE A 188 -19.71 -4.73 -4.51
C PHE A 188 -19.45 -3.46 -3.70
N ALA A 189 -18.64 -2.53 -4.21
CA ALA A 189 -18.40 -1.24 -3.57
C ALA A 189 -19.70 -0.43 -3.44
N ARG A 190 -20.52 -0.39 -4.49
CA ARG A 190 -21.84 0.24 -4.48
C ARG A 190 -22.79 -0.41 -3.46
N GLU A 191 -22.80 -1.74 -3.40
CA GLU A 191 -23.62 -2.48 -2.44
C GLU A 191 -23.13 -2.31 -1.00
N ALA A 192 -21.83 -2.19 -0.79
CA ALA A 192 -21.23 -2.01 0.53
C ALA A 192 -21.36 -0.59 1.08
N LEU A 193 -21.65 0.40 0.24
CA LEU A 193 -21.70 1.79 0.65
C LEU A 193 -23.07 2.18 1.22
N ALA A 194 -23.11 2.49 2.52
CA ALA A 194 -24.31 2.96 3.17
C ALA A 194 -24.65 4.42 2.77
N PRO A 195 -25.95 4.77 2.63
CA PRO A 195 -26.38 6.13 2.27
C PRO A 195 -25.91 7.23 3.22
N GLN A 196 -25.65 6.92 4.50
CA GLN A 196 -25.21 7.88 5.51
C GLN A 196 -23.70 7.91 5.76
N SER A 197 -22.91 7.07 5.09
CA SER A 197 -21.44 7.12 5.22
C SER A 197 -20.87 8.32 4.50
N ASP A 198 -19.80 8.89 5.02
CA ASP A 198 -19.05 9.98 4.40
C ASP A 198 -18.13 9.44 3.30
N ALA A 199 -17.55 8.26 3.49
CA ALA A 199 -16.63 7.63 2.54
C ALA A 199 -16.73 6.09 2.57
N LEU A 200 -16.24 5.46 1.49
CA LEU A 200 -16.01 4.02 1.41
C LEU A 200 -14.52 3.71 1.57
N PHE A 201 -14.18 2.77 2.44
CA PHE A 201 -12.86 2.15 2.47
C PHE A 201 -12.91 0.74 1.85
N ILE A 202 -12.17 0.52 0.76
CA ILE A 202 -11.98 -0.80 0.15
C ILE A 202 -10.63 -1.35 0.63
N SER A 203 -10.70 -2.32 1.52
CA SER A 203 -9.56 -2.92 2.18
C SER A 203 -9.02 -4.11 1.40
N CYS A 204 -7.68 -4.22 1.36
CA CYS A 204 -6.83 -5.28 0.80
C CYS A 204 -5.90 -4.73 -0.27
N THR A 205 -4.60 -5.01 -0.14
CA THR A 205 -3.57 -4.64 -1.11
C THR A 205 -3.56 -5.55 -2.36
N ALA A 206 -4.14 -6.75 -2.26
CA ALA A 206 -4.29 -7.67 -3.39
C ALA A 206 -5.45 -7.28 -4.32
N LEU A 207 -6.44 -6.50 -3.86
CA LEU A 207 -7.54 -6.05 -4.72
C LEU A 207 -7.08 -4.98 -5.71
N ARG A 208 -7.48 -5.13 -6.97
CA ARG A 208 -7.30 -4.13 -8.04
C ARG A 208 -8.26 -2.93 -7.87
N ALA A 209 -8.54 -2.53 -6.64
CA ALA A 209 -9.51 -1.49 -6.29
C ALA A 209 -9.03 -0.09 -6.64
N ALA A 210 -7.72 0.18 -6.56
CA ALA A 210 -7.15 1.48 -6.95
C ALA A 210 -7.42 1.83 -8.43
N GLN A 211 -7.62 0.82 -9.29
CA GLN A 211 -7.91 1.02 -10.72
C GLN A 211 -9.31 1.58 -10.97
N VAL A 212 -10.23 1.39 -10.02
CA VAL A 212 -11.65 1.70 -10.17
C VAL A 212 -12.15 2.69 -9.11
N ALA A 213 -11.27 3.19 -8.23
CA ALA A 213 -11.65 4.13 -7.16
C ALA A 213 -12.37 5.36 -7.71
N ALA A 214 -11.78 6.06 -8.69
CA ALA A 214 -12.39 7.24 -9.31
C ALA A 214 -13.73 6.93 -10.01
N ARG A 215 -13.86 5.76 -10.65
CA ARG A 215 -15.13 5.31 -11.24
C ARG A 215 -16.20 5.14 -10.17
N ILE A 216 -15.86 4.44 -9.08
CA ILE A 216 -16.78 4.20 -7.96
C ILE A 216 -17.20 5.54 -7.34
N GLU A 217 -16.28 6.48 -7.17
CA GLU A 217 -16.61 7.84 -6.69
C GLU A 217 -17.61 8.55 -7.62
N GLY A 218 -17.39 8.48 -8.94
CA GLY A 218 -18.29 9.08 -9.93
C GLY A 218 -19.70 8.46 -9.92
N GLU A 219 -19.81 7.16 -9.69
CA GLU A 219 -21.10 6.45 -9.63
C GLU A 219 -21.81 6.63 -8.28
N ALA A 220 -21.06 6.69 -7.18
CA ALA A 220 -21.59 6.73 -5.83
C ALA A 220 -21.77 8.15 -5.26
N GLY A 221 -21.07 9.14 -5.83
CA GLY A 221 -21.06 10.51 -5.34
C GLY A 221 -20.34 10.70 -3.99
N LYS A 222 -19.50 9.75 -3.57
CA LYS A 222 -18.79 9.77 -2.28
C LYS A 222 -17.32 9.37 -2.45
N PRO A 223 -16.39 9.94 -1.65
CA PRO A 223 -14.98 9.56 -1.67
C PRO A 223 -14.75 8.06 -1.43
N VAL A 224 -13.75 7.52 -2.13
CA VAL A 224 -13.32 6.13 -2.01
C VAL A 224 -11.84 6.10 -1.66
N VAL A 225 -11.52 5.44 -0.55
CA VAL A 225 -10.15 5.14 -0.14
C VAL A 225 -9.91 3.65 -0.37
N THR A 226 -8.80 3.28 -1.01
CA THR A 226 -8.38 1.88 -1.12
C THR A 226 -7.02 1.70 -0.45
N SER A 227 -6.68 0.48 -0.04
CA SER A 227 -5.38 0.20 0.58
C SER A 227 -4.20 0.67 -0.28
N ASN A 228 -4.18 0.34 -1.58
CA ASN A 228 -3.09 0.75 -2.48
C ASN A 228 -3.15 2.24 -2.85
N LEU A 229 -4.35 2.82 -2.99
CA LEU A 229 -4.48 4.25 -3.27
C LEU A 229 -3.98 5.09 -2.08
N ALA A 230 -4.31 4.67 -0.86
CA ALA A 230 -3.89 5.37 0.36
C ALA A 230 -2.38 5.31 0.58
N THR A 231 -1.75 4.15 0.39
CA THR A 231 -0.29 4.05 0.53
C THR A 231 0.44 4.81 -0.58
N ALA A 232 -0.04 4.74 -1.82
CA ALA A 232 0.52 5.53 -2.92
C ALA A 232 0.41 7.04 -2.66
N TRP A 233 -0.77 7.52 -2.23
CA TRP A 233 -0.98 8.91 -1.84
C TRP A 233 -0.01 9.33 -0.72
N ALA A 234 0.08 8.54 0.35
CA ALA A 234 0.98 8.83 1.45
C ALA A 234 2.45 8.96 1.00
N CYS A 235 2.92 8.01 0.18
CA CYS A 235 4.31 8.01 -0.25
C CYS A 235 4.65 9.10 -1.26
N LEU A 236 3.73 9.46 -2.16
CA LEU A 236 3.90 10.62 -3.04
C LEU A 236 4.12 11.89 -2.20
N ARG A 237 3.27 12.13 -1.20
CA ARG A 237 3.38 13.31 -0.33
C ARG A 237 4.64 13.31 0.53
N LEU A 238 5.01 12.16 1.10
CA LEU A 238 6.28 12.02 1.84
C LEU A 238 7.51 12.27 0.95
N CYS A 239 7.40 12.02 -0.36
CA CYS A 239 8.43 12.34 -1.34
C CYS A 239 8.36 13.80 -1.85
N GLY A 240 7.48 14.64 -1.31
CA GLY A 240 7.26 16.01 -1.78
C GLY A 240 6.68 16.08 -3.20
N ASP A 241 5.84 15.11 -3.57
CA ASP A 241 4.99 15.19 -4.76
C ASP A 241 3.56 15.54 -4.34
N ASP A 242 3.26 16.84 -4.38
CA ASP A 242 1.95 17.42 -4.07
C ASP A 242 1.05 17.57 -5.31
N ARG A 243 1.43 16.96 -6.44
CA ARG A 243 0.61 17.05 -7.65
C ARG A 243 -0.73 16.38 -7.42
N VAL A 244 -1.80 17.13 -7.69
CA VAL A 244 -3.17 16.62 -7.66
C VAL A 244 -3.42 15.69 -8.85
N ARG A 245 -4.08 14.56 -8.60
CA ARG A 245 -4.40 13.54 -9.61
C ARG A 245 -5.87 13.11 -9.48
N PRO A 246 -6.84 13.99 -9.78
CA PRO A 246 -8.27 13.70 -9.59
C PRO A 246 -8.75 12.48 -10.40
N GLU A 247 -8.07 12.14 -11.50
CA GLU A 247 -8.33 10.94 -12.31
C GLU A 247 -8.11 9.62 -11.55
N LEU A 248 -7.39 9.64 -10.42
CA LEU A 248 -7.16 8.50 -9.55
C LEU A 248 -8.11 8.46 -8.34
N GLY A 249 -8.92 9.51 -8.12
CA GLY A 249 -9.88 9.65 -7.03
C GLY A 249 -9.59 10.84 -6.11
N GLN A 250 -10.58 11.23 -5.31
CA GLN A 250 -10.55 12.42 -4.46
C GLN A 250 -9.40 12.41 -3.45
N LEU A 251 -9.00 11.25 -2.93
CA LEU A 251 -7.86 11.17 -2.01
C LEU A 251 -6.58 11.76 -2.61
N MET A 252 -6.36 11.57 -3.92
CA MET A 252 -5.16 12.03 -4.62
C MET A 252 -5.12 13.54 -4.86
N THR A 253 -6.16 14.28 -4.49
CA THR A 253 -6.16 15.75 -4.48
C THR A 253 -5.84 16.32 -3.10
N MET A 254 -5.84 15.47 -2.06
CA MET A 254 -5.67 15.92 -0.68
C MET A 254 -4.19 16.13 -0.31
N PRO A 255 -3.89 17.12 0.55
CA PRO A 255 -2.58 17.26 1.18
C PRO A 255 -2.39 16.15 2.24
N TYR A 256 -1.15 15.81 2.56
CA TYR A 256 -0.86 14.92 3.69
C TYR A 256 -0.95 15.71 4.99
N GLY A 257 -1.89 15.36 5.85
CA GLY A 257 -2.00 15.99 7.16
C GLY A 257 -0.76 15.70 8.00
N GLU A 258 -0.23 16.72 8.68
CA GLU A 258 0.62 16.49 9.85
C GLU A 258 -0.22 15.78 10.92
N GLY A 259 0.35 14.74 11.53
CA GLY A 259 -0.35 13.87 12.48
C GLY A 259 -0.74 14.59 13.76
#